data_AF-A0A7L0AUV6-F1
#
_entry.id   AF-A0A7L0AUV6-F1
#
_cell.length_a   1.000
_cell.length_b   1.000
_cell.length_c   1.000
_cell.angle_alpha   90.00
_cell.angle_beta   90.00
_cell.angle_gamma   90.00
#
_symmetry.space_group_name_H-M   'P 1'
#
loop_
_entity.id
_entity.type
_entity.pdbx_description
1 polymer ?
#
loop_
_entity_poly.entity_id
_entity_poly.type
_entity_poly.pdbx_seq_one_letter_code
_entity_poly.pdbx_strand_id
1 'polypeptide(L)'
;RMIEQVGCHAPKELFFRVAAEMFADGTFNWGRVVALFYFACKLVLEVGPVPLPCVLVCRPGWTMEYMREHVLAWIQAQGGWEGLLSYFGTPTWQTIAIFTAGVLTALLTVWKMS
;
A
#
# COMPACT_ATOMS: atom_id res chain seq x y z
N ARG A 1 28.18 4.13 -22.94
CA ARG A 1 28.69 4.01 -21.55
C ARG A 1 28.15 5.17 -20.71
N MET A 2 26.88 5.10 -20.30
CA MET A 2 26.26 6.06 -19.35
C MET A 2 25.31 5.38 -18.36
N ILE A 3 25.33 4.04 -18.29
CA ILE A 3 24.50 3.25 -17.37
C ILE A 3 25.32 2.73 -16.18
N GLU A 4 26.66 2.88 -16.22
CA GLU A 4 27.56 2.42 -15.15
C GLU A 4 27.71 3.41 -13.97
N GLN A 5 27.04 4.57 -14.00
CA GLN A 5 27.17 5.60 -12.95
C GLN A 5 25.95 5.77 -12.04
N VAL A 6 24.95 4.89 -12.11
CA VAL A 6 23.91 4.86 -11.07
C VAL A 6 24.45 4.07 -9.88
N GLY A 7 25.31 4.73 -9.11
CA GLY A 7 25.86 4.20 -7.86
C GLY A 7 24.75 3.88 -6.86
N CYS A 8 25.04 2.96 -5.93
CA CYS A 8 24.17 2.48 -4.86
C CYS A 8 23.46 3.55 -4.00
N HIS A 9 23.82 4.84 -4.14
CA HIS A 9 23.17 5.99 -3.53
C HIS A 9 21.89 6.46 -4.23
N ALA A 10 21.81 6.32 -5.56
CA ALA A 10 20.68 6.83 -6.35
C ALA A 10 19.31 6.20 -6.02
N PRO A 11 19.20 4.88 -5.71
CA PRO A 11 17.92 4.27 -5.36
C PRO A 11 17.36 4.78 -4.03
N LYS A 12 18.23 5.11 -3.06
CA LYS A 12 17.82 5.64 -1.75
C LYS A 12 17.24 7.04 -1.89
N GLU A 13 17.97 7.94 -2.54
CA GLU A 13 17.51 9.31 -2.76
C GLU A 13 16.20 9.35 -3.56
N LEU A 14 16.09 8.51 -4.59
CA LEU A 14 14.86 8.37 -5.37
C LEU A 14 13.69 7.87 -4.51
N PHE A 15 13.92 6.89 -3.63
CA PHE A 15 12.91 6.40 -2.72
C PHE A 15 12.39 7.51 -1.78
N PHE A 16 13.28 8.21 -1.09
CA PHE A 16 12.89 9.27 -0.15
C PHE A 16 12.17 10.42 -0.85
N ARG A 17 12.61 10.80 -2.06
CA ARG A 17 11.95 11.84 -2.84
C ARG A 17 10.51 11.46 -3.19
N VAL A 18 10.30 10.27 -3.74
CA VAL A 18 8.96 9.80 -4.12
C VAL A 18 8.09 9.59 -2.88
N ALA A 19 8.65 9.08 -1.79
CA ALA A 19 7.93 8.91 -0.53
C ALA A 19 7.48 10.27 0.04
N ALA A 20 8.38 11.25 0.11
CA ALA A 20 8.05 12.59 0.59
C ALA A 20 6.96 13.24 -0.26
N GLU A 21 7.03 13.12 -1.58
CA GLU A 21 6.03 13.66 -2.50
C GLU A 21 4.67 12.96 -2.36
N MET A 22 4.67 11.62 -2.19
CA MET A 22 3.45 10.82 -2.01
C MET A 22 2.66 11.17 -0.74
N PHE A 23 3.34 11.62 0.32
CA PHE A 23 2.72 11.98 1.60
C PHE A 23 2.77 13.49 1.88
N ALA A 24 3.16 14.32 0.90
CA ALA A 24 3.31 15.77 1.08
C ALA A 24 2.00 16.48 1.44
N ASP A 25 0.86 15.94 1.03
CA ASP A 25 -0.47 16.47 1.35
C ASP A 25 -0.96 16.07 2.76
N GLY A 26 -0.17 15.31 3.52
CA GLY A 26 -0.51 14.85 4.86
C GLY A 26 -1.63 13.79 4.90
N THR A 27 -2.10 13.31 3.75
CA THR A 27 -3.17 12.31 3.69
C THR A 27 -2.61 10.90 3.56
N PHE A 28 -2.98 10.05 4.52
CA PHE A 28 -2.55 8.66 4.57
C PHE A 28 -3.73 7.74 4.27
N ASN A 29 -3.51 6.75 3.41
CA ASN A 29 -4.45 5.68 3.14
C ASN A 29 -3.67 4.41 2.77
N TRP A 30 -4.34 3.27 2.91
CA TRP A 30 -3.73 1.97 2.65
C TRP A 30 -3.24 1.79 1.21
N GLY A 31 -3.89 2.42 0.23
CA GLY A 31 -3.44 2.42 -1.16
C GLY A 31 -2.05 3.03 -1.34
N ARG A 32 -1.79 4.19 -0.71
CA ARG A 32 -0.47 4.85 -0.74
C ARG A 32 0.59 4.05 0.01
N VAL A 33 0.24 3.48 1.17
CA VAL A 33 1.16 2.62 1.93
C VAL A 33 1.58 1.40 1.10
N VAL A 34 0.62 0.70 0.46
CA VAL A 34 0.91 -0.44 -0.41
C VAL A 34 1.72 -0.02 -1.64
N ALA A 35 1.40 1.11 -2.26
CA ALA A 35 2.16 1.64 -3.39
C ALA A 35 3.62 1.94 -3.04
N LEU A 36 3.89 2.48 -1.84
CA LEU A 36 5.24 2.72 -1.35
C LEU A 36 6.04 1.41 -1.19
N PHE A 37 5.43 0.36 -0.64
CA PHE A 37 6.06 -0.97 -0.55
C PHE A 37 6.35 -1.55 -1.93
N TYR A 38 5.38 -1.49 -2.85
CA TYR A 38 5.56 -1.96 -4.21
C TYR A 38 6.71 -1.22 -4.91
N PHE A 39 6.77 0.11 -4.75
CA PHE A 39 7.84 0.93 -5.29
C PHE A 39 9.21 0.56 -4.72
N ALA A 40 9.32 0.38 -3.40
CA ALA A 40 10.54 -0.12 -2.77
C ALA A 40 10.96 -1.47 -3.38
N CYS A 41 10.05 -2.43 -3.49
CA CYS A 41 10.32 -3.74 -4.10
C CYS A 41 10.79 -3.62 -5.56
N LYS A 42 10.19 -2.73 -6.36
CA LYS A 42 10.63 -2.49 -7.74
C LYS A 42 12.04 -1.90 -7.78
N LEU A 43 12.35 -0.92 -6.95
CA LEU A 43 13.72 -0.37 -6.84
C LEU A 43 14.74 -1.45 -6.43
N VAL A 44 14.33 -2.41 -5.61
CA VAL A 44 15.16 -3.57 -5.24
C VAL A 44 15.41 -4.51 -6.42
N LEU A 45 14.45 -4.67 -7.33
CA LEU A 45 14.54 -5.61 -8.45
C LEU A 45 15.18 -5.03 -9.72
N GLU A 46 15.06 -3.71 -9.95
CA GLU A 46 15.61 -3.02 -11.13
C GLU A 46 17.15 -2.88 -11.09
N VAL A 47 17.77 -3.03 -9.92
CA VAL A 47 19.24 -3.05 -9.78
C VAL A 47 19.72 -4.48 -10.05
N GLY A 48 19.74 -4.89 -11.33
CA GLY A 48 20.01 -6.22 -11.94
C GLY A 48 20.72 -7.35 -11.14
N PRO A 49 21.50 -8.25 -11.76
CA PRO A 49 22.16 -9.33 -11.02
C PRO A 49 23.35 -8.77 -10.22
N VAL A 50 23.07 -8.24 -9.03
CA VAL A 50 24.07 -7.92 -8.00
C VAL A 50 24.23 -9.17 -7.12
N PRO A 51 25.44 -9.56 -6.69
CA PRO A 51 25.60 -10.68 -5.76
C PRO A 51 24.68 -10.52 -4.55
N LEU A 52 23.89 -11.57 -4.26
CA LEU A 52 22.91 -11.65 -3.17
C LEU A 52 23.30 -10.93 -1.87
N PRO A 53 24.56 -10.98 -1.37
CA PRO A 53 24.94 -10.25 -0.17
C PRO A 53 24.80 -8.71 -0.28
N CYS A 54 25.08 -8.07 -1.42
CA CYS A 54 24.84 -6.62 -1.58
C CYS A 54 23.36 -6.26 -1.76
N VAL A 55 22.57 -7.22 -2.24
CA VAL A 55 21.10 -7.11 -2.35
C VAL A 55 20.43 -7.24 -1.00
N LEU A 56 21.00 -7.97 -0.05
CA LEU A 56 20.39 -8.18 1.27
C LEU A 56 20.93 -7.19 2.33
N VAL A 57 22.21 -6.79 2.22
CA VAL A 57 22.88 -5.97 3.26
C VAL A 57 22.65 -4.47 3.09
N CYS A 58 22.42 -3.97 1.87
CA CYS A 58 22.18 -2.53 1.64
C CYS A 58 20.70 -2.13 1.56
N ARG A 59 19.73 -3.03 1.78
CA ARG A 59 18.46 -2.97 1.02
C ARG A 59 17.10 -2.91 1.78
N PRO A 60 16.97 -3.04 3.12
CA PRO A 60 15.68 -2.72 3.79
C PRO A 60 15.73 -1.63 4.88
N GLY A 61 16.92 -1.17 5.30
CA GLY A 61 17.05 -0.29 6.47
C GLY A 61 16.34 1.05 6.33
N TRP A 62 16.45 1.67 5.16
CA TRP A 62 15.95 3.02 4.85
C TRP A 62 14.45 3.03 4.56
N THR A 63 13.92 1.99 3.90
CA THR A 63 12.48 1.79 3.78
C THR A 63 11.86 1.61 5.15
N MET A 64 12.48 0.79 6.01
CA MET A 64 12.01 0.56 7.37
C MET A 64 12.14 1.82 8.26
N GLU A 65 13.18 2.62 8.05
CA GLU A 65 13.40 3.91 8.71
C GLU A 65 12.30 4.91 8.34
N TYR A 66 12.04 5.11 7.04
CA TYR A 66 10.95 5.98 6.59
C TYR A 66 9.59 5.51 7.12
N MET A 67 9.32 4.20 7.07
CA MET A 67 8.10 3.61 7.60
C MET A 67 7.94 3.86 9.10
N ARG A 68 9.01 3.67 9.88
CA ARG A 68 9.00 3.91 11.32
C ARG A 68 8.73 5.37 11.65
N GLU A 69 9.35 6.29 10.93
CA GLU A 69 9.27 7.73 11.22
C GLU A 69 7.95 8.35 10.75
N HIS A 70 7.42 7.94 9.60
CA HIS A 70 6.32 8.67 8.95
C HIS A 70 5.00 7.89 8.86
N VAL A 71 5.05 6.55 8.79
CA VAL A 71 3.86 5.74 8.48
C VAL A 71 3.37 4.93 9.68
N LEU A 72 4.27 4.54 10.58
CA LEU A 72 3.97 3.65 11.71
C LEU A 72 2.92 4.24 12.67
N ALA A 73 3.03 5.52 13.01
CA ALA A 73 2.06 6.18 13.87
C ALA A 73 0.65 6.15 13.29
N TRP A 74 0.53 6.33 11.97
CA TRP A 74 -0.75 6.22 11.27
C TRP A 74 -1.28 4.79 11.29
N ILE A 75 -0.44 3.79 11.00
CA ILE A 75 -0.84 2.37 11.05
C ILE A 75 -1.36 1.99 12.44
N GLN A 76 -0.68 2.43 13.49
CA GLN A 76 -1.12 2.19 14.87
C GLN A 76 -2.48 2.85 15.15
N ALA A 77 -2.70 4.07 14.66
CA ALA A 77 -3.99 4.75 14.77
C ALA A 77 -5.13 4.04 14.00
N GLN A 78 -4.82 3.27 12.96
CA GLN A 78 -5.79 2.43 12.23
C GLN A 78 -6.10 1.09 12.93
N GLY A 79 -5.56 0.84 14.14
CA GLY A 79 -5.70 -0.45 14.83
C GLY A 79 -4.71 -1.51 14.33
N GLY A 80 -3.63 -1.08 13.66
CA GLY A 80 -2.60 -1.96 13.12
C GLY A 80 -2.88 -2.41 11.68
N TRP A 81 -2.20 -3.46 11.26
CA TRP A 81 -2.29 -3.98 9.89
C TRP A 81 -3.62 -4.67 9.55
N GLU A 82 -4.44 -5.00 10.54
CA GLU A 82 -5.81 -5.50 10.31
C GLU A 82 -6.66 -4.50 9.51
N GLY A 83 -6.38 -3.20 9.65
CA GLY A 83 -7.03 -2.15 8.86
C GLY A 83 -6.78 -2.27 7.35
N LEU A 84 -5.66 -2.89 6.94
CA LEU A 84 -5.37 -3.14 5.53
C LEU A 84 -6.32 -4.16 4.93
N LEU A 85 -6.59 -5.24 5.68
CA LEU A 85 -7.49 -6.31 5.27
C LEU A 85 -8.93 -5.82 5.19
N SER A 86 -9.36 -4.95 6.10
CA SER A 86 -10.70 -4.36 6.04
C SER A 86 -10.85 -3.31 4.94
N TYR A 87 -9.78 -2.62 4.56
CA TYR A 87 -9.79 -1.64 3.46
C TYR A 87 -9.91 -2.28 2.08
N PHE A 88 -9.16 -3.36 1.82
CA PHE A 88 -9.20 -4.07 0.52
C PHE A 88 -10.20 -5.22 0.49
N GLY A 89 -10.49 -5.81 1.65
CA GLY A 89 -11.54 -6.79 1.82
C GLY A 89 -12.86 -6.06 2.01
N THR A 90 -13.59 -5.79 0.92
CA THR A 90 -15.02 -5.52 1.06
C THR A 90 -15.63 -6.67 1.85
N PRO A 91 -16.29 -6.42 2.99
CA PRO A 91 -16.98 -7.48 3.69
C PRO A 91 -18.05 -7.98 2.72
N THR A 92 -17.87 -9.19 2.20
CA THR A 92 -18.84 -9.89 1.35
C THR A 92 -20.23 -9.84 1.95
N TRP A 93 -20.32 -9.77 3.28
CA TRP A 93 -21.55 -9.59 4.04
C TRP A 93 -22.29 -8.28 3.77
N GLN A 94 -21.62 -7.14 3.55
CA GLN A 94 -22.27 -5.89 3.18
C GLN A 94 -22.88 -5.99 1.79
N THR A 95 -22.17 -6.58 0.83
CA THR A 95 -22.69 -6.84 -0.52
C THR A 95 -23.89 -7.78 -0.44
N ILE A 96 -23.78 -8.90 0.28
CA ILE A 96 -24.88 -9.85 0.49
C ILE A 96 -26.08 -9.16 1.15
N ALA A 97 -25.88 -8.33 2.17
CA ALA A 97 -26.95 -7.60 2.86
C ALA A 97 -27.66 -6.58 1.96
N ILE A 98 -26.92 -5.85 1.12
CA ILE A 98 -27.51 -4.91 0.16
C ILE A 98 -28.35 -5.67 -0.88
N PHE A 99 -27.83 -6.79 -1.40
CA PHE A 99 -28.56 -7.63 -2.34
C PHE A 99 -29.83 -8.22 -1.71
N THR A 100 -29.76 -8.79 -0.50
CA THR A 100 -30.93 -9.36 0.18
C THR A 100 -31.96 -8.29 0.54
N ALA A 101 -31.53 -7.12 1.01
CA ALA A 101 -32.42 -5.99 1.27
C ALA A 101 -33.12 -5.52 -0.01
N GLY A 102 -32.41 -5.47 -1.14
CA GLY A 102 -32.99 -5.11 -2.44
C GLY A 102 -34.04 -6.12 -2.90
N VAL A 103 -33.74 -7.41 -2.84
CA VAL A 103 -34.68 -8.49 -3.19
C VAL A 103 -35.91 -8.47 -2.30
N LEU A 104 -35.73 -8.35 -0.98
CA LEU A 104 -36.84 -8.31 -0.02
C LEU A 104 -37.75 -7.10 -0.28
N THR A 105 -37.16 -5.94 -0.55
CA THR A 105 -37.92 -4.71 -0.85
C THR A 105 -38.74 -4.89 -2.13
N ALA A 106 -38.15 -5.45 -3.19
CA ALA A 106 -38.86 -5.74 -4.44
C ALA A 106 -40.03 -6.70 -4.22
N LEU A 107 -39.82 -7.80 -3.48
CA LEU A 107 -40.86 -8.77 -3.16
C LEU A 107 -42.01 -8.14 -2.36
N LEU A 108 -41.69 -7.33 -1.35
CA LEU A 108 -42.69 -6.62 -0.55
C LEU A 108 -43.49 -5.61 -1.39
N THR A 109 -42.84 -4.92 -2.33
CA THR A 109 -43.56 -4.00 -3.24
C THR A 109 -44.50 -4.74 -4.18
N VAL A 110 -44.09 -5.88 -4.74
CA VAL A 110 -44.93 -6.71 -5.62
C VAL A 110 -46.11 -7.29 -4.84
N TRP A 111 -45.87 -7.78 -3.63
CA TRP A 111 -46.93 -8.28 -2.75
C TRP A 111 -47.93 -7.18 -2.37
N LYS A 112 -47.46 -5.96 -2.10
CA LYS A 112 -48.34 -4.81 -1.81
C LYS A 112 -49.15 -4.35 -3.02
N MET A 113 -48.69 -4.62 -4.24
CA MET A 113 -49.38 -4.25 -5.49
C MET A 113 -50.34 -5.35 -6.01
N SER A 114 -50.30 -6.56 -5.43
CA SER A 114 -51.23 -7.66 -5.73
C SER A 114 -52.41 -7.65 -4.78
#